data_AF-A0A929KWG6-F1
#
_entry.id   AF-A0A929KWG6-F1
#
_cell.length_a   1.000
_cell.length_b   1.000
_cell.length_c   1.000
_cell.angle_alpha   90.00
_cell.angle_beta   90.00
_cell.angle_gamma   90.00
#
_symmetry.space_group_name_H-M   'P 1'
#
loop_
_entity.id
_entity.type
_entity.pdbx_description
1 polymer ?
#
loop_
_entity_poly.entity_id
_entity_poly.type
_entity_poly.pdbx_seq_one_letter_code
_entity_poly.pdbx_strand_id
1 'polypeptide(L)'
;MSQVKIKPIPHSSFLRIDSHYRLYVSLAVGIAAFFTCFRGFSIPAASLATWSAFALTVIIWDWIIILTAHPREIRKVASLEDSSRTLLFIIVVGASLASLVAILFLLKASKNLSDTEVTGHVILAMGSVILSWWLVHTLFTLRYAHLYYSTDPDGAGKKPLCGLEFPADEKEPDYLDFVYFSFVLGTTFQVSDVEISSRRIRRIALVHGLIAFAFNTAILALSINVVSGLIAK
;
A
#
# COMPACT_ATOMS: atom_id res chain seq x y z
N MET A 1 -34.08 6.50 16.55
CA MET A 1 -32.66 6.86 16.35
C MET A 1 -32.56 7.75 15.12
N SER A 2 -32.23 9.02 15.28
CA SER A 2 -32.17 9.97 14.17
C SER A 2 -30.90 9.75 13.35
N GLN A 3 -31.09 9.50 12.05
CA GLN A 3 -30.02 9.45 11.05
C GLN A 3 -29.28 10.79 11.05
N VAL A 4 -28.02 10.79 11.49
CA VAL A 4 -27.13 11.94 11.38
C VAL A 4 -26.83 12.12 9.89
N LYS A 5 -27.55 13.04 9.24
CA LYS A 5 -27.23 13.49 7.89
C LYS A 5 -25.91 14.25 7.92
N ILE A 6 -24.82 13.55 7.63
CA ILE A 6 -23.53 14.18 7.35
C ILE A 6 -23.71 15.01 6.07
N LYS A 7 -23.48 16.32 6.19
CA LYS A 7 -23.63 17.29 5.12
C LYS A 7 -22.56 17.00 4.04
N PRO A 8 -22.92 16.87 2.75
CA PRO A 8 -21.93 16.60 1.70
C PRO A 8 -20.99 17.81 1.58
N ILE A 9 -19.69 17.53 1.71
CA ILE A 9 -18.62 18.51 1.48
C ILE A 9 -18.58 18.81 -0.03
N PRO A 10 -18.25 20.02 -0.50
CA PRO A 10 -18.24 20.31 -1.94
C PRO A 10 -17.13 19.51 -2.65
N HIS A 11 -17.52 18.45 -3.39
CA HIS A 11 -16.63 17.37 -3.87
C HIS A 11 -16.05 17.53 -5.29
N SER A 12 -16.02 18.72 -5.91
CA SER A 12 -15.87 18.79 -7.39
C SER A 12 -14.47 19.01 -7.98
N SER A 13 -13.40 19.19 -7.20
CA SER A 13 -12.06 19.46 -7.77
C SER A 13 -10.91 18.62 -7.20
N PHE A 14 -10.88 18.29 -5.91
CA PHE A 14 -9.81 17.47 -5.32
C PHE A 14 -9.87 15.99 -5.73
N LEU A 15 -11.07 15.45 -5.94
CA LEU A 15 -11.27 14.05 -6.35
C LEU A 15 -11.00 13.80 -7.84
N ARG A 16 -10.86 14.86 -8.62
CA ARG A 16 -10.49 14.81 -10.05
C ARG A 16 -8.99 14.83 -10.28
N ILE A 17 -8.18 14.84 -9.22
CA ILE A 17 -6.73 14.73 -9.36
C ILE A 17 -6.44 13.35 -9.97
N ASP A 18 -6.05 13.40 -11.24
CA ASP A 18 -5.64 12.26 -12.05
C ASP A 18 -4.65 11.39 -11.26
N SER A 19 -4.83 10.06 -11.33
CA SER A 19 -3.90 9.11 -10.71
C SER A 19 -2.45 9.36 -11.19
N HIS A 20 -2.30 9.87 -12.42
CA HIS A 20 -1.02 10.28 -12.96
C HIS A 20 -0.42 11.50 -12.24
N TYR A 21 -1.23 12.50 -11.86
CA TYR A 21 -0.72 13.66 -11.11
C TYR A 21 -0.14 13.25 -9.75
N ARG A 22 -0.86 12.40 -8.99
CA ARG A 22 -0.36 11.92 -7.69
C ARG A 22 0.94 11.15 -7.83
N LEU A 23 1.05 10.35 -8.90
CA LEU A 23 2.28 9.64 -9.22
C LEU A 23 3.42 10.60 -9.57
N TYR A 24 3.18 11.62 -10.40
CA TYR A 24 4.20 12.60 -10.76
C TYR A 24 4.70 13.38 -9.54
N VAL A 25 3.80 13.77 -8.63
CA VAL A 25 4.17 14.42 -7.37
C VAL A 25 5.00 13.47 -6.51
N SER A 26 4.59 12.21 -6.38
CA SER A 26 5.33 11.22 -5.58
C SER A 26 6.72 10.94 -6.17
N LEU A 27 6.83 10.85 -7.49
CA LEU A 27 8.10 10.73 -8.22
C LEU A 27 8.99 11.96 -7.99
N ALA A 28 8.44 13.17 -8.09
CA ALA A 28 9.19 14.40 -7.86
C ALA A 28 9.74 14.48 -6.44
N VAL A 29 8.94 14.09 -5.44
CA VAL A 29 9.38 14.02 -4.03
C VAL A 29 10.49 12.98 -3.85
N GLY A 30 10.35 11.79 -4.47
CA GLY A 30 11.40 10.77 -4.46
C GLY A 30 12.70 11.26 -5.09
N ILE A 31 12.64 11.90 -6.26
CA ILE A 31 13.80 12.46 -6.96
C ILE A 31 14.48 13.54 -6.10
N ALA A 32 13.71 14.43 -5.49
CA ALA A 32 14.24 15.45 -4.59
C ALA A 32 14.97 14.80 -3.40
N ALA A 33 14.36 13.79 -2.76
CA ALA A 33 14.98 13.04 -1.68
C ALA A 33 16.28 12.36 -2.12
N PHE A 34 16.32 11.77 -3.32
CA PHE A 34 17.53 11.18 -3.87
C PHE A 34 18.66 12.19 -3.99
N PHE A 35 18.41 13.35 -4.61
CA PHE A 35 19.45 14.38 -4.77
C PHE A 35 19.94 14.95 -3.44
N THR A 36 19.07 15.06 -2.43
CA THR A 36 19.49 15.48 -1.09
C THR A 36 20.35 14.43 -0.39
N CYS A 37 20.06 13.14 -0.57
CA CYS A 37 20.75 12.07 0.16
C CYS A 37 21.99 11.53 -0.57
N PHE A 38 22.00 11.53 -1.90
CA PHE A 38 23.03 10.83 -2.70
C PHE A 38 24.46 11.35 -2.45
N ARG A 39 24.62 12.63 -2.07
CA ARG A 39 25.95 13.20 -1.79
C ARG A 39 26.50 12.87 -0.41
N GLY A 40 25.64 12.54 0.55
CA GLY A 40 26.02 12.37 1.96
C GLY A 40 25.88 10.94 2.49
N PHE A 41 25.13 10.08 1.79
CA PHE A 41 24.82 8.73 2.25
C PHE A 41 25.30 7.66 1.27
N SER A 42 25.47 6.44 1.76
CA SER A 42 25.73 5.27 0.92
C SER A 42 24.60 5.06 -0.11
N ILE A 43 24.91 4.45 -1.25
CA ILE A 43 23.91 4.18 -2.31
C ILE A 43 22.68 3.43 -1.76
N PRO A 44 22.80 2.37 -0.92
CA PRO A 44 21.64 1.71 -0.33
C PRO A 44 20.81 2.64 0.57
N ALA A 45 21.46 3.48 1.38
CA ALA A 45 20.77 4.42 2.26
C ALA A 45 20.02 5.51 1.48
N ALA A 46 20.67 6.11 0.47
CA ALA A 46 20.03 7.09 -0.41
C ALA A 46 18.85 6.48 -1.19
N SER A 47 18.97 5.22 -1.63
CA SER A 47 17.90 4.50 -2.33
C SER A 47 16.69 4.26 -1.42
N LEU A 48 16.92 3.85 -0.16
CA LEU A 48 15.85 3.62 0.81
C LEU A 48 15.20 4.90 1.31
N ALA A 49 15.97 5.99 1.47
CA ALA A 49 15.41 7.31 1.77
C ALA A 49 14.50 7.81 0.64
N THR A 50 14.96 7.66 -0.62
CA THR A 50 14.18 7.97 -1.82
C THR A 50 12.89 7.17 -1.88
N TRP A 51 13.00 5.86 -1.70
CA TRP A 51 11.86 4.95 -1.65
C TRP A 51 10.87 5.34 -0.55
N SER A 52 11.38 5.66 0.65
CA SER A 52 10.54 6.03 1.78
C SER A 52 9.79 7.34 1.52
N ALA A 53 10.44 8.33 0.94
CA ALA A 53 9.78 9.59 0.58
C ALA A 53 8.68 9.39 -0.48
N PHE A 54 8.97 8.58 -1.50
CA PHE A 54 8.00 8.20 -2.52
C PHE A 54 6.79 7.46 -1.91
N ALA A 55 7.06 6.38 -1.16
CA ALA A 55 6.04 5.53 -0.56
C ALA A 55 5.14 6.30 0.41
N LEU A 56 5.72 7.16 1.26
CA LEU A 56 4.96 7.98 2.19
C LEU A 56 4.04 8.95 1.46
N THR A 57 4.51 9.56 0.37
CA THR A 57 3.70 10.48 -0.45
C THR A 57 2.52 9.75 -1.08
N VAL A 58 2.73 8.55 -1.62
CA VAL A 58 1.65 7.71 -2.16
C VAL A 58 0.64 7.33 -1.08
N ILE A 59 1.11 6.87 0.09
CA ILE A 59 0.24 6.54 1.23
C ILE A 59 -0.62 7.74 1.61
N ILE A 60 -0.04 8.94 1.76
CA ILE A 60 -0.80 10.13 2.13
C ILE A 60 -1.93 10.41 1.14
N TRP A 61 -1.62 10.36 -0.16
CA TRP A 61 -2.61 10.58 -1.21
C TRP A 61 -3.71 9.51 -1.21
N ASP A 62 -3.34 8.24 -1.08
CA ASP A 62 -4.31 7.15 -1.07
C ASP A 62 -5.18 7.17 0.19
N TRP A 63 -4.63 7.56 1.34
CA TRP A 63 -5.40 7.70 2.58
C TRP A 63 -6.32 8.92 2.58
N ILE A 64 -5.93 10.03 1.94
CA ILE A 64 -6.86 11.13 1.68
C ILE A 64 -8.06 10.61 0.87
N ILE A 65 -7.83 9.78 -0.15
CA ILE A 65 -8.91 9.19 -0.97
C ILE A 65 -9.78 8.23 -0.14
N ILE A 66 -9.15 7.31 0.59
CA ILE A 66 -9.84 6.33 1.44
C ILE A 66 -10.77 7.02 2.43
N LEU A 67 -10.35 8.15 3.01
CA LEU A 67 -11.10 8.86 4.05
C LEU A 67 -12.13 9.86 3.51
N THR A 68 -12.05 10.27 2.24
CA THR A 68 -12.89 11.36 1.70
C THR A 68 -13.80 10.95 0.55
N ALA A 69 -13.62 9.77 -0.03
CA ALA A 69 -14.34 9.34 -1.22
C ALA A 69 -15.05 8.01 -1.00
N HIS A 70 -16.18 7.82 -1.69
CA HIS A 70 -16.77 6.49 -1.78
C HIS A 70 -16.21 5.72 -3.00
N PRO A 71 -15.83 4.45 -2.88
CA PRO A 71 -15.25 3.67 -3.99
C PRO A 71 -16.14 3.61 -5.23
N ARG A 72 -17.47 3.57 -5.05
CA ARG A 72 -18.45 3.63 -6.13
C ARG A 72 -18.39 4.90 -6.97
N GLU A 73 -18.06 6.05 -6.37
CA GLU A 73 -17.99 7.34 -7.06
C GLU A 73 -16.74 7.44 -7.92
N ILE A 74 -15.60 7.00 -7.37
CA ILE A 74 -14.32 6.98 -8.09
C ILE A 74 -14.38 6.09 -9.32
N ARG A 75 -15.08 4.95 -9.25
CA ARG A 75 -15.28 4.08 -10.42
C ARG A 75 -15.96 4.81 -11.58
N LYS A 76 -17.01 5.59 -11.31
CA LYS A 76 -17.79 6.28 -12.36
C LYS A 76 -16.92 7.25 -13.16
N VAL A 77 -15.88 7.79 -12.53
CA VAL A 77 -14.96 8.76 -13.13
C VAL A 77 -13.76 8.06 -13.79
N ALA A 78 -13.36 6.88 -13.32
CA ALA A 78 -12.08 6.24 -13.65
C ALA A 78 -12.09 5.21 -14.81
N SER A 79 -13.25 4.89 -15.39
CA SER A 79 -13.41 3.75 -16.34
C SER A 79 -12.56 3.81 -17.63
N LEU A 80 -11.86 4.92 -17.91
CA LEU A 80 -10.99 5.07 -19.08
C LEU A 80 -9.51 4.73 -18.80
N GLU A 81 -9.12 4.51 -17.53
CA GLU A 81 -7.70 4.40 -17.10
C GLU A 81 -7.33 3.02 -16.49
N ASP A 82 -8.17 2.00 -16.62
CA ASP A 82 -8.01 0.74 -15.87
C ASP A 82 -6.66 0.02 -16.15
N SER A 83 -6.14 0.16 -17.37
CA SER A 83 -4.85 -0.44 -17.76
C SER A 83 -3.66 0.24 -17.07
N SER A 84 -3.63 1.58 -17.00
CA SER A 84 -2.53 2.32 -16.37
C SER A 84 -2.50 2.07 -14.87
N ARG A 85 -3.66 2.02 -14.22
CA ARG A 85 -3.79 1.73 -12.77
C ARG A 85 -3.27 0.34 -12.40
N THR A 86 -3.57 -0.66 -13.22
CA THR A 86 -3.07 -2.03 -12.99
C THR A 86 -1.56 -2.11 -13.14
N LEU A 87 -1.00 -1.43 -14.14
CA LEU A 87 0.46 -1.37 -14.33
C LEU A 87 1.15 -0.67 -13.15
N LEU A 88 0.63 0.47 -12.70
CA LEU A 88 1.16 1.19 -11.55
C LEU A 88 1.12 0.36 -10.27
N PHE A 89 0.01 -0.34 -10.03
CA PHE A 89 -0.11 -1.28 -8.91
C PHE A 89 1.03 -2.31 -8.94
N ILE A 90 1.26 -2.97 -10.09
CA ILE A 90 2.31 -3.99 -10.24
C ILE A 90 3.69 -3.39 -10.00
N ILE A 91 3.98 -2.23 -10.59
CA ILE A 91 5.28 -1.55 -10.46
C ILE A 91 5.55 -1.20 -9.01
N VAL A 92 4.58 -0.59 -8.31
CA VAL A 92 4.79 -0.12 -6.93
C VAL A 92 4.89 -1.31 -5.97
N VAL A 93 4.07 -2.36 -6.14
CA VAL A 93 4.21 -3.59 -5.34
C VAL A 93 5.56 -4.27 -5.60
N GLY A 94 6.00 -4.33 -6.86
CA GLY A 94 7.32 -4.85 -7.22
C GLY A 94 8.46 -4.04 -6.61
N ALA A 95 8.36 -2.71 -6.61
CA ALA A 95 9.32 -1.82 -5.97
C ALA A 95 9.34 -2.00 -4.44
N SER A 96 8.18 -2.21 -3.81
CA SER A 96 8.08 -2.55 -2.38
C SER A 96 8.80 -3.86 -2.05
N LEU A 97 8.72 -4.87 -2.91
CA LEU A 97 9.47 -6.12 -2.72
C LEU A 97 10.98 -5.92 -2.95
N ALA A 98 11.35 -5.11 -3.95
CA ALA A 98 12.75 -4.77 -4.20
C ALA A 98 13.40 -3.99 -3.03
N SER A 99 12.61 -3.20 -2.29
CA SER A 99 13.09 -2.48 -1.10
C SER A 99 13.60 -3.43 -0.01
N LEU A 100 13.05 -4.64 0.10
CA LEU A 100 13.56 -5.68 1.01
C LEU A 100 14.99 -6.07 0.67
N VAL A 101 15.32 -6.17 -0.62
CA VAL A 101 16.69 -6.47 -1.08
C VAL A 101 17.63 -5.29 -0.79
N ALA A 102 17.16 -4.06 -1.00
CA ALA A 102 17.93 -2.85 -0.66
C ALA A 102 18.25 -2.77 0.84
N ILE A 103 17.32 -3.18 1.71
CA ILE A 103 17.56 -3.29 3.15
C ILE A 103 18.69 -4.28 3.47
N LEU A 104 18.73 -5.44 2.80
CA LEU A 104 19.83 -6.40 3.00
C LEU A 104 21.19 -5.80 2.63
N PHE A 105 21.26 -5.02 1.54
CA PHE A 105 22.49 -4.33 1.14
C PHE A 105 22.88 -3.23 2.13
N LEU A 106 21.90 -2.45 2.64
CA LEU A 106 22.14 -1.42 3.65
C LEU A 106 22.75 -2.02 4.91
N LEU A 107 22.17 -3.11 5.43
CA LEU A 107 22.67 -3.75 6.64
C LEU A 107 24.06 -4.37 6.44
N LYS A 108 24.34 -4.96 5.27
CA LYS A 108 25.69 -5.47 4.95
C LYS A 108 26.73 -4.35 4.87
N ALA A 109 26.38 -3.20 4.31
CA ALA A 109 27.26 -2.04 4.22
C ALA A 109 27.55 -1.40 5.60
N SER A 110 26.80 -1.76 6.64
CA SER A 110 26.90 -1.16 7.98
C SER A 110 27.97 -1.79 8.87
N LYS A 111 28.60 -2.91 8.47
CA LYS A 111 29.48 -3.70 9.34
C LYS A 111 30.72 -2.97 9.88
N ASN A 112 31.19 -1.93 9.20
CA ASN A 112 32.42 -1.20 9.55
C ASN A 112 32.16 0.28 9.89
N LEU A 113 30.91 0.65 10.15
CA LEU A 113 30.52 2.03 10.45
C LEU A 113 30.52 2.30 11.96
N SER A 114 30.48 3.58 12.33
CA SER A 114 30.31 3.96 13.73
C SER A 114 28.93 3.54 14.26
N ASP A 115 28.82 3.39 15.58
CA ASP A 115 27.58 3.00 16.25
C ASP A 115 26.37 3.89 15.91
N THR A 116 26.60 5.19 15.77
CA THR A 116 25.57 6.16 15.41
C THR A 116 25.06 5.94 13.99
N GLU A 117 25.97 5.67 13.05
CA GLU A 117 25.62 5.40 11.65
C GLU A 117 24.88 4.06 11.49
N VAL A 118 25.32 3.03 12.22
CA VAL A 118 24.62 1.72 12.27
C VAL A 118 23.20 1.91 12.79
N THR A 119 23.01 2.68 13.85
CA THR A 119 21.70 2.98 14.42
C THR A 119 20.80 3.69 13.40
N GLY A 120 21.34 4.68 12.68
CA GLY A 120 20.61 5.37 11.61
C GLY A 120 20.18 4.43 10.48
N HIS A 121 21.06 3.54 10.03
CA HIS A 121 20.75 2.53 9.01
C HIS A 121 19.69 1.53 9.48
N VAL A 122 19.74 1.11 10.75
CA VAL A 122 18.71 0.24 11.35
C VAL A 122 17.34 0.91 11.38
N ILE A 123 17.28 2.17 11.81
CA ILE A 123 16.02 2.95 11.84
C ILE A 123 15.48 3.11 10.43
N LEU A 124 16.33 3.46 9.46
CA LEU A 124 15.94 3.59 8.06
C LEU A 124 15.41 2.27 7.49
N ALA A 125 16.07 1.14 7.78
CA ALA A 125 15.64 -0.19 7.36
C ALA A 125 14.27 -0.56 7.96
N MET A 126 14.09 -0.37 9.27
CA MET A 126 12.85 -0.67 9.98
C MET A 126 11.70 0.22 9.48
N GLY A 127 11.94 1.53 9.33
CA GLY A 127 10.95 2.45 8.78
C GLY A 127 10.57 2.09 7.34
N SER A 128 11.56 1.76 6.50
CA SER A 128 11.34 1.41 5.10
C SER A 128 10.50 0.13 4.95
N VAL A 129 10.74 -0.90 5.76
CA VAL A 129 9.96 -2.15 5.67
C VAL A 129 8.52 -1.94 6.15
N ILE A 130 8.30 -1.22 7.24
CA ILE A 130 6.96 -0.91 7.77
C ILE A 130 6.18 -0.07 6.76
N LEU A 131 6.82 0.93 6.17
CA LEU A 131 6.20 1.80 5.17
C LEU A 131 5.86 1.03 3.89
N SER A 132 6.74 0.12 3.46
CA SER A 132 6.48 -0.75 2.30
C SER A 132 5.30 -1.71 2.57
N TRP A 133 5.24 -2.30 3.76
CA TRP A 133 4.13 -3.14 4.22
C TRP A 133 2.82 -2.36 4.20
N TRP A 134 2.78 -1.15 4.78
CA TRP A 134 1.60 -0.28 4.79
C TRP A 134 1.15 0.06 3.38
N LEU A 135 2.10 0.49 2.52
CA LEU A 135 1.80 0.85 1.13
C LEU A 135 1.20 -0.33 0.37
N VAL A 136 1.76 -1.53 0.50
CA VAL A 136 1.25 -2.74 -0.16
C VAL A 136 -0.20 -2.99 0.25
N HIS A 137 -0.52 -2.98 1.55
CA HIS A 137 -1.89 -3.21 2.02
C HIS A 137 -2.85 -2.10 1.57
N THR A 138 -2.39 -0.85 1.50
CA THR A 138 -3.16 0.27 0.97
C THR A 138 -3.46 0.10 -0.52
N LEU A 139 -2.48 -0.34 -1.32
CA LEU A 139 -2.69 -0.61 -2.75
C LEU A 139 -3.64 -1.79 -2.98
N PHE A 140 -3.56 -2.83 -2.15
CA PHE A 140 -4.50 -3.95 -2.20
C PHE A 140 -5.92 -3.51 -1.78
N THR A 141 -6.08 -2.61 -0.80
CA THR A 141 -7.38 -1.99 -0.47
C THR A 141 -8.02 -1.38 -1.71
N LEU A 142 -7.30 -0.49 -2.38
CA LEU A 142 -7.80 0.18 -3.59
C LEU A 142 -8.09 -0.83 -4.71
N ARG A 143 -7.25 -1.87 -4.84
CA ARG A 143 -7.45 -2.94 -5.83
C ARG A 143 -8.72 -3.76 -5.55
N TYR A 144 -8.98 -4.13 -4.30
CA TYR A 144 -10.18 -4.85 -3.92
C TYR A 144 -11.44 -4.02 -4.12
N ALA A 145 -11.42 -2.75 -3.71
CA ALA A 145 -12.51 -1.82 -3.95
C ALA A 145 -12.82 -1.68 -5.45
N HIS A 146 -11.77 -1.50 -6.26
CA HIS A 146 -11.92 -1.42 -7.71
C HIS A 146 -12.54 -2.69 -8.31
N LEU A 147 -12.08 -3.87 -7.90
CA LEU A 147 -12.61 -5.15 -8.39
C LEU A 147 -14.04 -5.42 -7.94
N TYR A 148 -14.37 -5.10 -6.68
CA TYR A 148 -15.70 -5.26 -6.12
C TYR A 148 -16.72 -4.43 -6.89
N TYR A 149 -16.40 -3.16 -7.14
CA TYR A 149 -17.30 -2.26 -7.84
C TYR A 149 -17.24 -2.39 -9.36
N SER A 150 -16.28 -3.10 -9.96
CA SER A 150 -16.18 -3.32 -11.41
C SER A 150 -17.38 -4.09 -11.98
N THR A 151 -17.72 -3.92 -13.26
CA THR A 151 -18.80 -4.67 -13.93
C THR A 151 -18.19 -5.75 -14.79
N ASP A 152 -18.84 -6.91 -14.86
CA ASP A 152 -18.44 -8.01 -15.74
C ASP A 152 -18.60 -7.59 -17.22
N PRO A 153 -17.54 -7.62 -18.04
CA PRO A 153 -17.65 -7.37 -19.48
C PRO A 153 -18.56 -8.39 -20.20
N ASP A 154 -18.63 -9.63 -19.68
CA ASP A 154 -19.29 -10.76 -20.35
C ASP A 154 -20.69 -11.05 -19.76
N GLY A 155 -21.07 -10.39 -18.67
CA GLY A 155 -22.36 -10.55 -18.01
C GLY A 155 -23.40 -9.59 -18.60
N ALA A 156 -24.53 -10.14 -19.06
CA ALA A 156 -25.67 -9.41 -19.65
C ALA A 156 -26.38 -8.38 -18.71
N GLY A 157 -25.78 -8.03 -17.57
CA GLY A 157 -26.33 -7.08 -16.61
C GLY A 157 -25.27 -6.10 -16.11
N LYS A 158 -25.66 -4.81 -15.99
CA LYS A 158 -24.88 -3.72 -15.39
C LYS A 158 -24.63 -3.89 -13.87
N LYS A 159 -24.69 -5.12 -13.33
CA LYS A 159 -24.47 -5.36 -11.91
C LYS A 159 -22.96 -5.41 -11.62
N PRO A 160 -22.50 -4.84 -10.50
CA PRO A 160 -21.11 -5.03 -10.08
C PRO A 160 -20.81 -6.52 -9.98
N LEU A 161 -19.57 -6.91 -10.29
CA LEU A 161 -19.06 -8.28 -10.16
C LEU A 161 -19.38 -8.82 -8.77
N CYS A 162 -19.27 -7.95 -7.75
CA CYS A 162 -19.21 -8.33 -6.35
C CYS A 162 -18.13 -9.43 -6.17
N GLY A 163 -17.97 -9.99 -4.98
CA GLY A 163 -16.96 -11.06 -4.79
C GLY A 163 -16.22 -11.04 -3.48
N LEU A 164 -16.52 -10.06 -2.64
CA LEU A 164 -16.32 -10.10 -1.20
C LEU A 164 -17.71 -10.02 -0.56
N GLU A 165 -17.98 -10.86 0.42
CA GLU A 165 -19.25 -10.90 1.14
C GLU A 165 -18.99 -10.36 2.54
N PHE A 166 -19.39 -9.11 2.75
CA PHE A 166 -19.23 -8.42 4.02
C PHE A 166 -20.37 -8.81 4.98
N PRO A 167 -20.13 -8.77 6.31
CA PRO A 167 -21.15 -9.10 7.30
C PRO A 167 -22.44 -8.29 7.14
N ALA A 168 -23.54 -8.84 7.68
CA ALA A 168 -24.85 -8.21 7.69
C ALA A 168 -25.42 -7.82 6.30
N ASP A 169 -25.01 -8.56 5.25
CA ASP A 169 -25.40 -8.30 3.86
C ASP A 169 -25.08 -6.87 3.39
N GLU A 170 -23.94 -6.30 3.81
CA GLU A 170 -23.50 -4.97 3.36
C GLU A 170 -23.29 -4.96 1.84
N LYS A 171 -24.03 -4.09 1.13
CA LYS A 171 -24.11 -4.04 -0.34
C LYS A 171 -23.34 -2.87 -0.93
N GLU A 172 -23.01 -1.88 -0.11
CA GLU A 172 -22.26 -0.70 -0.51
C GLU A 172 -21.08 -0.45 0.45
N PRO A 173 -20.14 -1.41 0.57
CA PRO A 173 -18.97 -1.25 1.43
C PRO A 173 -18.12 -0.04 1.00
N ASP A 174 -17.65 0.72 1.98
CA ASP A 174 -16.79 1.88 1.75
C ASP A 174 -15.30 1.47 1.71
N TYR A 175 -14.39 2.44 1.56
CA TYR A 175 -12.96 2.09 1.53
C TYR A 175 -12.45 1.50 2.85
N LEU A 176 -13.03 1.84 4.01
CA LEU A 176 -12.59 1.32 5.30
C LEU A 176 -12.94 -0.16 5.46
N ASP A 177 -14.03 -0.63 4.85
CA ASP A 177 -14.33 -2.06 4.76
C ASP A 177 -13.24 -2.82 3.97
N PHE A 178 -12.76 -2.24 2.86
CA PHE A 178 -11.65 -2.82 2.10
C PHE A 178 -10.30 -2.66 2.82
N VAL A 179 -10.09 -1.60 3.62
CA VAL A 179 -8.92 -1.44 4.50
C VAL A 179 -8.92 -2.58 5.50
N TYR A 180 -10.04 -2.79 6.18
CA TYR A 180 -10.22 -3.89 7.12
C TYR A 180 -9.86 -5.22 6.47
N PHE A 181 -10.49 -5.56 5.34
CA PHE A 181 -10.20 -6.80 4.62
C PHE A 181 -8.71 -6.93 4.23
N SER A 182 -8.12 -5.89 3.66
CA SER A 182 -6.74 -5.90 3.16
C SER A 182 -5.70 -6.03 4.28
N PHE A 183 -5.83 -5.22 5.34
CA PHE A 183 -4.88 -5.20 6.45
C PHE A 183 -5.03 -6.42 7.36
N VAL A 184 -6.24 -6.91 7.59
CA VAL A 184 -6.45 -8.16 8.34
C VAL A 184 -5.87 -9.33 7.55
N LEU A 185 -6.16 -9.46 6.25
CA LEU A 185 -5.54 -10.48 5.41
C LEU A 185 -4.00 -10.40 5.43
N GLY A 186 -3.45 -9.18 5.44
CA GLY A 186 -2.01 -8.95 5.54
C GLY A 186 -1.40 -9.35 6.89
N THR A 187 -2.13 -9.16 7.97
CA THR A 187 -1.66 -9.38 9.34
C THR A 187 -1.80 -10.85 9.76
N THR A 188 -2.92 -11.48 9.41
CA THR A 188 -3.33 -12.79 9.92
C THR A 188 -3.42 -13.88 8.85
N PHE A 189 -3.22 -13.54 7.57
CA PHE A 189 -3.39 -14.42 6.42
C PHE A 189 -4.81 -14.95 6.17
N GLN A 190 -5.79 -14.54 6.99
CA GLN A 190 -7.20 -14.84 6.80
C GLN A 190 -8.07 -13.78 7.48
N VAL A 191 -9.12 -13.35 6.78
CA VAL A 191 -10.20 -12.54 7.33
C VAL A 191 -11.35 -13.49 7.70
N SER A 192 -11.84 -13.43 8.93
CA SER A 192 -12.77 -14.43 9.48
C SER A 192 -14.22 -14.20 9.09
N ASP A 193 -14.60 -12.96 8.81
CA ASP A 193 -15.97 -12.49 8.68
C ASP A 193 -16.28 -11.91 7.29
N VAL A 194 -15.30 -11.89 6.38
CA VAL A 194 -15.48 -11.49 4.97
C VAL A 194 -15.13 -12.65 4.06
N GLU A 195 -16.13 -13.22 3.39
CA GLU A 195 -15.93 -14.36 2.49
C GLU A 195 -15.58 -13.91 1.06
N ILE A 196 -14.75 -14.71 0.36
CA ILE A 196 -14.34 -14.40 -1.02
C ILE A 196 -15.11 -15.29 -2.01
N SER A 197 -16.24 -14.81 -2.53
CA SER A 197 -17.05 -15.55 -3.50
C SER A 197 -16.50 -15.53 -4.93
N SER A 198 -15.76 -14.49 -5.32
CA SER A 198 -15.17 -14.39 -6.66
C SER A 198 -13.88 -15.20 -6.85
N ARG A 199 -13.84 -16.06 -7.88
CA ARG A 199 -12.63 -16.81 -8.29
C ARG A 199 -11.45 -15.88 -8.58
N ARG A 200 -11.69 -14.73 -9.20
CA ARG A 200 -10.66 -13.75 -9.55
C ARG A 200 -10.08 -13.11 -8.28
N ILE A 201 -10.93 -12.70 -7.35
CA ILE A 201 -10.49 -12.11 -6.08
C ILE A 201 -9.73 -13.15 -5.24
N ARG A 202 -10.14 -14.43 -5.22
CA ARG A 202 -9.38 -15.49 -4.53
C ARG A 202 -7.93 -15.61 -5.01
N ARG A 203 -7.70 -15.55 -6.33
CA ARG A 203 -6.32 -15.60 -6.88
C ARG A 203 -5.49 -14.37 -6.47
N ILE A 204 -6.13 -13.20 -6.38
CA ILE A 204 -5.47 -11.96 -5.94
C ILE A 204 -5.17 -12.01 -4.44
N ALA A 205 -6.09 -12.54 -3.63
CA ALA A 205 -5.89 -12.75 -2.20
C ALA A 205 -4.76 -13.75 -1.91
N LEU A 206 -4.60 -14.79 -2.73
CA LEU A 206 -3.45 -15.69 -2.65
C LEU A 206 -2.12 -14.94 -2.84
N VAL A 207 -2.02 -14.12 -3.89
CA VAL A 207 -0.81 -13.31 -4.14
C VAL A 207 -0.58 -12.31 -3.01
N HIS A 208 -1.64 -11.65 -2.53
CA HIS A 208 -1.57 -10.73 -1.41
C HIS A 208 -1.04 -11.40 -0.14
N GLY A 209 -1.57 -12.58 0.21
CA GLY A 209 -1.12 -13.34 1.38
C GLY A 209 0.34 -13.76 1.29
N LEU A 210 0.81 -14.20 0.11
CA LEU A 210 2.22 -14.53 -0.10
C LEU A 210 3.15 -13.31 0.07
N ILE A 211 2.75 -12.16 -0.46
CA ILE A 211 3.51 -10.90 -0.31
C ILE A 211 3.52 -10.46 1.16
N ALA A 212 2.36 -10.52 1.83
CA ALA A 212 2.24 -10.20 3.25
C ALA A 212 3.14 -11.08 4.11
N PHE A 213 3.21 -12.38 3.80
CA PHE A 213 4.08 -13.33 4.49
C PHE A 213 5.56 -12.92 4.38
N ALA A 214 6.00 -12.51 3.19
CA ALA A 214 7.37 -12.03 2.99
C ALA A 214 7.68 -10.78 3.84
N PHE A 215 6.77 -9.80 3.89
CA PHE A 215 6.95 -8.62 4.74
C PHE A 215 6.92 -8.95 6.23
N ASN A 216 5.98 -9.76 6.70
CA ASN A 216 5.89 -10.16 8.11
C ASN A 216 7.17 -10.89 8.54
N THR A 217 7.71 -11.75 7.67
CA THR A 217 8.99 -12.43 7.90
C THR A 217 10.15 -11.44 7.94
N ALA A 218 10.20 -10.47 7.02
CA ALA A 218 11.25 -9.46 6.99
C ALA A 218 11.22 -8.56 8.23
N ILE A 219 10.04 -8.10 8.65
CA ILE A 219 9.84 -7.31 9.86
C ILE A 219 10.35 -8.10 11.07
N LEU A 220 9.92 -9.36 11.23
CA LEU A 220 10.35 -10.20 12.33
C LEU A 220 11.87 -10.40 12.35
N ALA A 221 12.47 -10.75 11.20
CA ALA A 221 13.91 -10.95 11.08
C ALA A 221 14.70 -9.67 11.40
N LEU A 222 14.24 -8.51 10.93
CA LEU A 222 14.84 -7.23 11.25
C LEU A 222 14.72 -6.93 12.74
N SER A 223 13.54 -7.11 13.34
CA SER A 223 13.34 -6.88 14.79
C SER A 223 14.26 -7.74 15.64
N ILE A 224 14.42 -9.03 15.32
CA ILE A 224 15.36 -9.91 16.02
C ILE A 224 16.79 -9.40 15.89
N ASN A 225 17.23 -9.05 14.68
CA ASN A 225 18.59 -8.52 14.47
C ASN A 225 18.85 -7.24 15.26
N VAL A 226 17.86 -6.35 15.37
CA VAL A 226 17.97 -5.13 16.17
C VAL A 226 18.11 -5.46 17.65
N VAL A 227 17.24 -6.31 18.19
CA VAL A 227 17.28 -6.71 19.60
C VAL A 227 18.58 -7.42 19.93
N SER A 228 19.02 -8.36 19.09
CA SER A 228 20.31 -9.05 19.26
C SER A 228 21.49 -8.09 19.23
N GLY A 229 21.48 -7.09 18.33
CA GLY A 229 22.52 -6.07 18.26
C GLY A 229 22.55 -5.13 19.48
N LEU A 230 21.40 -4.87 20.11
CA LEU A 230 21.32 -4.08 21.34
C LEU A 230 21.78 -4.86 22.58
N ILE A 231 21.47 -6.16 22.67
CA ILE A 231 21.85 -7.03 23.80
C ILE A 231 23.33 -7.42 23.73
N ALA A 232 23.90 -7.52 22.53
CA ALA A 232 25.31 -7.89 22.35
C ALA A 232 26.30 -6.73 22.63
N LYS A 233 25.80 -5.52 22.91
CA LYS A 233 26.57 -4.37 23.40
C LYS A 233 26.55 -4.31 24.91
#